data_AF-A0A813LIR7-F1
#
_entry.id   AF-A0A813LIR7-F1
#
_cell.length_a   1.000
_cell.length_b   1.000
_cell.length_c   1.000
_cell.angle_alpha   90.00
_cell.angle_beta   90.00
_cell.angle_gamma   90.00
#
_symmetry.space_group_name_H-M   'P 1'
#
loop_
_entity.id
_entity.type
_entity.pdbx_description
1 polymer ?
#
loop_
_entity_poly.entity_id
_entity_poly.type
_entity_poly.pdbx_seq_one_letter_code
_entity_poly.pdbx_strand_id
1 'polypeptide(L)'
;VTIATNMAGRGTDILLGGNSSMMARLQLRELLYSKLFPRKQWAMPEEFYPVDMSKPIAKQVKETVEETAKAWLPTDLSKEGMATSTKAAERIVQAQLTELEAEERLSLACERAPTEDPVILKLREAYNALAAEYKEVTDFEKAEVVALGGLFVLGTERHESRRIDNQLRGRCARQGDPGATRFFLSLNDQIFRIFGGESIKGMMGMMSFSQPDDVPLESGMLSTSLEEAQKKVENYFYSVRKGVFDYDDVMDTQRQIVYGLRRRALLDSDESIRATMREFSDRNMEDFAKGHVEPSKSPSDWELVKLAENVKIYCSILGDAITVDALTEKAGGGGSGGMQAITEYLQEEGQKALDKKLDEVEGTSPGLSAMVTRQVLLMQLDNFWQQHLKNMDFMKTGVSLRAYGQKNPLTEYKLEGYQVFLQMMSRIRRNALYNVFLFQPRKLTPMTKDRIQELIPNREQRRKQVQEMMAAELKTTVKEANKEAPESVNAATRTVNLARLSLNVRQVLE
;
A
#
# COMPACT_ATOMS: atom_id res chain seq x y z
N VAL A 1 -6.42 19.24 34.84
CA VAL A 1 -5.14 18.50 34.67
C VAL A 1 -5.35 17.46 33.61
N THR A 2 -4.72 17.58 32.45
CA THR A 2 -4.88 16.60 31.36
C THR A 2 -3.75 15.59 31.43
N ILE A 3 -4.08 14.36 31.81
CA ILE A 3 -3.13 13.23 31.80
C ILE A 3 -3.27 12.55 30.43
N ALA A 4 -2.43 12.94 29.47
CA ALA A 4 -2.41 12.31 28.16
C ALA A 4 -1.29 11.27 28.13
N THR A 5 -1.65 9.98 28.24
CA THR A 5 -0.72 8.84 28.08
C THR A 5 -0.43 8.53 26.62
N ASN A 6 -1.19 9.11 25.70
CA ASN A 6 -0.97 8.97 24.27
C ASN A 6 -1.33 10.28 23.57
N MET A 7 -0.54 10.66 22.57
CA MET A 7 -0.70 11.91 21.84
C MET A 7 -2.13 12.01 21.28
N ALA A 8 -2.96 12.91 21.82
CA ALA A 8 -4.05 13.49 21.04
C ALA A 8 -3.42 13.97 19.72
N GLY A 9 -3.95 13.50 18.60
CA GLY A 9 -3.27 13.40 17.30
C GLY A 9 -2.36 14.57 16.90
N ARG A 10 -1.40 14.29 16.02
CA ARG A 10 -0.56 15.31 15.39
C ARG A 10 -1.47 16.38 14.77
N GLY A 11 -1.43 17.61 15.28
CA GLY A 11 -2.21 18.74 14.75
C GLY A 11 -3.55 19.03 15.45
N THR A 12 -3.90 18.36 16.55
CA THR A 12 -5.12 18.71 17.31
C THR A 12 -4.82 19.82 18.33
N ASP A 13 -5.48 20.95 18.19
CA ASP A 13 -5.29 22.12 19.03
C ASP A 13 -6.14 22.01 20.31
N ILE A 14 -5.53 22.24 21.48
CA ILE A 14 -6.28 22.35 22.73
C ILE A 14 -6.72 23.80 22.87
N LEU A 15 -8.03 24.03 22.84
CA LEU A 15 -8.65 25.33 23.06
C LEU A 15 -9.10 25.43 24.51
N LEU A 16 -8.65 26.47 25.23
CA LEU A 16 -9.11 26.75 26.59
C LEU A 16 -10.58 27.19 26.55
N GLY A 17 -11.40 26.65 27.44
CA GLY A 17 -12.85 26.86 27.46
C GLY A 17 -13.64 26.01 26.44
N GLY A 18 -12.97 25.17 25.64
CA GLY A 18 -13.65 24.29 24.67
C GLY A 18 -13.84 24.91 23.29
N ASN A 19 -14.60 24.22 22.43
CA ASN A 19 -14.86 24.65 21.05
C ASN A 19 -16.36 24.73 20.80
N SER A 20 -16.93 25.92 20.95
CA SER A 20 -18.36 26.20 20.78
C SER A 20 -18.86 25.80 19.39
N SER A 21 -18.05 26.03 18.34
CA SER A 21 -18.37 25.66 16.96
C SER A 21 -18.46 24.15 16.76
N MET A 22 -17.61 23.36 17.41
CA MET A 22 -17.68 21.89 17.36
C MET A 22 -18.85 21.37 18.19
N MET A 23 -19.05 21.89 19.41
CA MET A 23 -20.17 21.51 20.27
C MET A 23 -21.51 21.78 19.58
N ALA A 24 -21.69 22.94 18.95
CA ALA A 24 -22.90 23.26 18.20
C ALA A 24 -23.13 22.32 17.00
N ARG A 25 -22.06 21.93 16.29
CA ARG A 25 -22.15 20.95 15.19
C ARG A 25 -22.61 19.59 15.70
N LEU A 26 -22.05 19.11 16.82
CA LEU A 26 -22.40 17.80 17.39
C LEU A 26 -23.84 17.79 17.91
N GLN A 27 -24.29 18.87 18.58
CA GLN A 27 -25.67 18.99 19.05
C GLN A 27 -26.67 19.01 17.89
N LEU A 28 -26.35 19.77 16.84
CA LEU A 28 -27.18 19.82 15.64
C LEU A 28 -27.22 18.45 14.93
N ARG A 29 -26.07 17.77 14.85
CA ARG A 29 -25.96 16.40 14.33
C ARG A 29 -26.85 15.45 15.11
N GLU A 30 -26.76 15.45 16.43
CA GLU A 30 -27.53 14.57 17.31
C GLU A 30 -29.04 14.75 17.11
N LEU A 31 -29.52 16.00 17.13
CA LEU A 31 -30.93 16.33 16.92
C LEU A 31 -31.41 15.92 15.52
N LEU A 32 -30.62 16.20 14.48
CA LEU A 32 -30.97 15.90 13.09
C LEU A 32 -30.92 14.40 12.80
N TYR A 33 -29.88 13.69 13.27
CA TYR A 33 -29.69 12.25 13.04
C TYR A 33 -30.72 11.42 13.80
N SER A 34 -31.19 11.89 14.97
CA SER A 34 -32.30 11.25 15.67
C SER A 34 -33.58 11.17 14.81
N LYS A 35 -33.77 12.13 13.90
CA LYS A 35 -34.92 12.22 12.99
C LYS A 35 -34.67 11.50 11.66
N LEU A 36 -33.47 11.65 11.09
CA LEU A 36 -33.11 11.03 9.81
C LEU A 36 -32.84 9.52 9.93
N PHE A 37 -32.22 9.09 11.04
CA PHE A 37 -31.72 7.72 11.25
C PHE A 37 -32.13 7.15 12.62
N PRO A 38 -33.43 6.96 12.90
CA PRO A 38 -33.92 6.56 14.24
C PRO A 38 -33.40 5.20 14.73
N ARG A 39 -32.89 4.34 13.83
CA ARG A 39 -32.30 3.04 14.19
C ARG A 39 -30.87 3.12 14.70
N LYS A 40 -30.19 4.26 14.54
CA LYS A 40 -28.81 4.49 14.97
C LYS A 40 -28.79 5.76 15.83
N GLN A 41 -29.11 5.62 17.11
CA GLN A 41 -29.03 6.73 18.05
C GLN A 41 -27.59 6.85 18.55
N TRP A 42 -27.05 8.05 18.41
CA TRP A 42 -25.78 8.46 19.00
C TRP A 42 -26.06 9.78 19.72
N ALA A 43 -25.70 9.84 21.00
CA ALA A 43 -25.92 10.98 21.86
C ALA A 43 -24.65 11.29 22.63
N MET A 44 -24.37 12.56 22.83
CA MET A 44 -23.31 12.97 23.75
C MET A 44 -23.74 12.77 25.21
N PRO A 45 -22.78 12.56 26.14
CA PRO A 45 -23.09 12.58 27.57
C PRO A 45 -23.77 13.89 27.98
N GLU A 46 -24.70 13.84 28.94
CA GLU A 46 -25.46 15.03 29.38
C GLU A 46 -24.57 16.20 29.82
N GLU A 47 -23.38 15.90 30.38
CA GLU A 47 -22.40 16.88 30.86
C GLU A 47 -21.50 17.46 29.75
N PHE A 48 -21.64 17.00 28.50
CA PHE A 48 -20.74 17.42 27.40
C PHE A 48 -21.01 18.84 26.92
N TYR A 49 -22.27 19.28 26.92
CA TYR A 49 -22.64 20.61 26.46
C TYR A 49 -22.58 21.61 27.62
N PRO A 50 -22.07 22.83 27.39
CA PRO A 50 -21.78 23.77 28.46
C PRO A 50 -23.05 24.30 29.15
N VAL A 51 -24.15 24.41 28.40
CA VAL A 51 -25.45 24.87 28.88
C VAL A 51 -26.61 24.24 28.11
N ASP A 52 -27.75 24.13 28.78
CA ASP A 52 -29.03 23.89 28.12
C ASP A 52 -29.40 25.07 27.21
N MET A 53 -29.94 24.75 26.03
CA MET A 53 -30.38 25.77 25.07
C MET A 53 -31.45 26.67 25.68
N SER A 54 -31.28 27.99 25.55
CA SER A 54 -32.31 28.96 25.91
C SER A 54 -33.60 28.70 25.13
N LYS A 55 -34.75 28.99 25.74
CA LYS A 55 -36.07 28.79 25.12
C LYS A 55 -36.22 29.33 23.68
N PRO A 56 -35.72 30.53 23.31
CA PRO A 56 -35.81 31.02 21.94
C PRO A 56 -34.96 30.20 20.97
N ILE A 57 -33.72 29.87 21.33
CA ILE A 57 -32.79 29.11 20.47
C ILE A 57 -33.26 27.66 20.36
N ALA A 58 -33.70 27.04 21.44
CA ALA A 58 -34.27 25.70 21.44
C ALA A 58 -35.49 25.58 20.51
N LYS A 59 -36.34 26.62 20.44
CA LYS A 59 -37.48 26.66 19.52
C LYS A 59 -37.01 26.77 18.07
N GLN A 60 -36.11 27.71 17.78
CA GLN A 60 -35.55 27.92 16.44
C GLN A 60 -34.82 26.67 15.91
N VAL A 61 -33.98 26.04 16.73
CA VAL A 61 -33.25 24.82 16.36
C VAL A 61 -34.21 23.67 16.11
N LYS A 62 -35.24 23.47 16.94
CA LYS A 62 -36.25 22.42 16.73
C LYS A 62 -37.03 22.63 15.43
N GLU A 63 -37.52 23.85 15.18
CA GLU A 63 -38.23 24.20 13.95
C GLU A 63 -37.34 23.96 12.72
N THR A 64 -36.09 24.40 12.77
CA THR A 64 -35.12 24.24 11.68
C THR A 64 -34.77 22.77 11.43
N VAL A 65 -34.56 21.98 12.48
CA VAL A 65 -34.28 20.53 12.37
C VAL A 65 -35.49 19.79 11.79
N GLU A 66 -36.71 20.14 12.18
CA GLU A 66 -37.93 19.55 11.63
C GLU A 66 -38.15 19.90 10.16
N GLU A 67 -37.92 21.16 9.77
CA GLU A 67 -37.96 21.59 8.36
C GLU A 67 -36.88 20.89 7.53
N THR A 68 -35.66 20.79 8.06
CA THR A 68 -34.53 20.13 7.39
C THR A 68 -34.76 18.64 7.23
N ALA A 69 -35.24 17.97 8.28
CA ALA A 69 -35.59 16.55 8.22
C ALA A 69 -36.69 16.29 7.18
N LYS A 70 -37.73 17.14 7.12
CA LYS A 70 -38.79 17.05 6.10
C LYS A 70 -38.29 17.30 4.68
N ALA A 71 -37.33 18.20 4.49
CA ALA A 71 -36.76 18.52 3.19
C ALA A 71 -35.77 17.47 2.69
N TRP A 72 -35.02 16.85 3.61
CA TRP A 72 -34.00 15.84 3.27
C TRP A 72 -34.56 14.42 3.21
N LEU A 73 -35.67 14.15 3.90
CA LEU A 73 -36.46 12.94 3.68
C LEU A 73 -37.31 13.12 2.41
N PRO A 74 -37.37 12.12 1.52
CA PRO A 74 -38.22 12.21 0.34
C PRO A 74 -39.68 12.48 0.72
N THR A 75 -40.27 13.57 0.22
CA THR A 75 -41.68 13.86 0.37
C THR A 75 -42.53 12.83 -0.37
N ASP A 76 -43.47 12.22 0.35
CA ASP A 76 -44.51 11.27 -0.09
C ASP A 76 -44.09 9.84 -0.49
N LEU A 77 -43.92 8.98 0.52
CA LEU A 77 -44.26 7.55 0.44
C LEU A 77 -45.72 7.28 0.87
N SER A 78 -46.59 8.31 0.91
CA SER A 78 -47.95 8.18 1.44
C SER A 78 -49.05 8.08 0.38
N LYS A 79 -48.74 8.13 -0.92
CA LYS A 79 -49.76 8.14 -1.99
C LYS A 79 -49.56 7.25 -3.22
N GLU A 80 -48.52 6.42 -3.30
CA GLU A 80 -48.49 5.35 -4.30
C GLU A 80 -48.44 4.00 -3.60
N GLY A 81 -49.55 3.27 -3.73
CA GLY A 81 -49.79 1.99 -3.07
C GLY A 81 -48.74 0.93 -3.40
N MET A 82 -48.79 -0.14 -2.61
CA MET A 82 -48.08 -1.40 -2.86
C MET A 82 -48.15 -1.77 -4.35
N ALA A 83 -47.11 -1.43 -5.12
CA ALA A 83 -46.93 -1.86 -6.49
C ALA A 83 -45.66 -2.71 -6.56
N THR A 84 -45.89 -4.01 -6.65
CA THR A 84 -44.97 -5.10 -6.90
C THR A 84 -44.13 -4.84 -8.17
N SER A 85 -42.94 -4.27 -8.01
CA SER A 85 -41.92 -4.18 -9.07
C SER A 85 -40.53 -4.03 -8.44
N THR A 86 -39.60 -4.90 -8.83
CA THR A 86 -38.18 -4.84 -8.43
C THR A 86 -37.51 -3.50 -8.75
N LYS A 87 -37.97 -2.80 -9.80
CA LYS A 87 -37.49 -1.45 -10.15
C LYS A 87 -37.97 -0.34 -9.22
N ALA A 88 -39.13 -0.51 -8.58
CA ALA A 88 -39.60 0.43 -7.56
C ALA A 88 -38.80 0.27 -6.26
N ALA A 89 -38.47 -0.96 -5.89
CA ALA A 89 -37.57 -1.26 -4.77
C ALA A 89 -36.14 -0.73 -5.00
N GLU A 90 -35.59 -0.86 -6.21
CA GLU A 90 -34.29 -0.27 -6.57
C GLU A 90 -34.27 1.26 -6.49
N ARG A 91 -35.36 1.94 -6.91
CA ARG A 91 -35.51 3.39 -6.76
C ARG A 91 -35.66 3.84 -5.31
N ILE A 92 -36.35 3.06 -4.48
CA ILE A 92 -36.50 3.33 -3.04
C ILE A 92 -35.14 3.21 -2.32
N VAL A 93 -34.29 2.27 -2.73
CA VAL A 93 -32.92 2.13 -2.21
C VAL A 93 -31.99 3.25 -2.71
N GLN A 94 -32.17 3.74 -3.93
CA GLN A 94 -31.42 4.87 -4.50
C GLN A 94 -31.84 6.25 -3.96
N ALA A 95 -33.05 6.37 -3.38
CA ALA A 95 -33.60 7.62 -2.86
C ALA A 95 -33.43 7.79 -1.34
N GLN A 96 -32.79 6.83 -0.64
CA GLN A 96 -32.51 6.94 0.78
C GLN A 96 -31.23 7.74 0.99
N LEU A 97 -31.36 8.93 1.58
CA LEU A 97 -30.24 9.76 2.03
C LEU A 97 -29.25 8.90 2.84
N THR A 98 -28.01 8.82 2.39
CA THR A 98 -26.97 8.09 3.13
C THR A 98 -26.45 8.92 4.30
N GLU A 99 -25.87 8.24 5.29
CA GLU A 99 -25.24 8.90 6.46
C GLU A 99 -24.10 9.83 6.04
N LEU A 100 -23.39 9.48 4.97
CA LEU A 100 -22.29 10.25 4.41
C LEU A 100 -22.81 11.54 3.75
N GLU A 101 -23.83 11.45 2.91
CA GLU A 101 -24.45 12.62 2.27
C GLU A 101 -25.07 13.57 3.30
N ALA A 102 -25.67 13.03 4.38
CA ALA A 102 -26.19 13.83 5.49
C ALA A 102 -25.06 14.57 6.23
N GLU A 103 -23.91 13.92 6.47
CA GLU A 103 -22.73 14.54 7.10
C GLU A 103 -22.11 15.61 6.18
N GLU A 104 -22.01 15.35 4.88
CA GLU A 104 -21.49 16.32 3.91
C GLU A 104 -22.33 17.59 3.89
N ARG A 105 -23.67 17.45 3.85
CA ARG A 105 -24.60 18.60 3.90
C ARG A 105 -24.54 19.34 5.23
N LEU A 106 -24.42 18.61 6.35
CA LEU A 106 -24.25 19.21 7.67
C LEU A 106 -22.91 19.96 7.78
N SER A 107 -21.81 19.38 7.29
CA SER A 107 -20.50 20.04 7.27
C SER A 107 -20.56 21.33 6.47
N LEU A 108 -21.20 21.29 5.29
CA LEU A 108 -21.36 22.47 4.44
C LEU A 108 -22.23 23.55 5.10
N ALA A 109 -23.23 23.18 5.92
CA ALA A 109 -23.99 24.13 6.74
C ALA A 109 -23.12 24.77 7.85
N CYS A 110 -22.30 23.98 8.53
CA CYS A 110 -21.41 24.45 9.61
C CYS A 110 -20.19 25.26 9.12
N GLU A 111 -19.84 25.16 7.84
CA GLU A 111 -18.75 25.92 7.20
C GLU A 111 -19.23 27.23 6.56
N ARG A 112 -18.29 28.13 6.23
CA ARG A 112 -18.59 29.40 5.52
C ARG A 112 -18.67 29.26 4.00
N ALA A 113 -18.89 28.05 3.49
CA ALA A 113 -18.94 27.78 2.06
C ALA A 113 -20.16 28.49 1.40
N PRO A 114 -20.00 29.10 0.21
CA PRO A 114 -21.14 29.67 -0.50
C PRO A 114 -22.10 28.57 -0.92
N THR A 115 -23.39 28.78 -0.68
CA THR A 115 -24.47 27.84 -1.05
C THR A 115 -25.74 28.64 -1.35
N GLU A 116 -26.48 28.18 -2.36
CA GLU A 116 -27.79 28.75 -2.75
C GLU A 116 -28.96 27.94 -2.16
N ASP A 117 -28.68 26.83 -1.47
CA ASP A 117 -29.72 25.97 -0.90
C ASP A 117 -30.35 26.65 0.35
N PRO A 118 -31.66 26.99 0.31
CA PRO A 118 -32.33 27.66 1.42
C PRO A 118 -32.40 26.81 2.70
N VAL A 119 -32.40 25.48 2.59
CA VAL A 119 -32.45 24.58 3.75
C VAL A 119 -31.12 24.62 4.50
N ILE A 120 -30.00 24.60 3.76
CA ILE A 120 -28.66 24.68 4.32
C ILE A 120 -28.42 26.05 4.94
N LEU A 121 -28.92 27.14 4.33
CA LEU A 121 -28.81 28.49 4.90
C LEU A 121 -29.55 28.61 6.24
N LYS A 122 -30.79 28.10 6.35
CA LYS A 122 -31.51 28.06 7.63
C LYS A 122 -30.78 27.21 8.67
N LEU A 123 -30.25 26.05 8.26
CA LEU A 123 -29.47 25.17 9.14
C LEU A 123 -28.20 25.87 9.65
N ARG A 124 -27.55 26.67 8.81
CA ARG A 124 -26.40 27.52 9.17
C ARG A 124 -26.78 28.62 10.15
N GLU A 125 -27.94 29.25 9.99
CA GLU A 125 -28.45 30.25 10.96
C GLU A 125 -28.67 29.63 12.34
N ALA A 126 -29.33 28.46 12.39
CA ALA A 126 -29.53 27.71 13.63
C ALA A 126 -28.19 27.29 14.27
N TYR A 127 -27.25 26.82 13.45
CA TYR A 127 -25.89 26.50 13.88
C TYR A 127 -25.16 27.70 14.47
N ASN A 128 -25.20 28.86 13.81
CA ASN A 128 -24.53 30.08 14.27
C ASN A 128 -25.16 30.61 15.57
N ALA A 129 -26.49 30.54 15.70
CA ALA A 129 -27.18 30.94 16.93
C ALA A 129 -26.78 30.05 18.12
N LEU A 130 -26.74 28.73 17.91
CA LEU A 130 -26.30 27.78 18.93
C LEU A 130 -24.82 27.94 19.28
N ALA A 131 -23.97 28.13 18.28
CA ALA A 131 -22.54 28.37 18.49
C ALA A 131 -22.28 29.67 19.25
N ALA A 132 -23.11 30.72 19.06
CA ALA A 132 -23.01 31.97 19.80
C ALA A 132 -23.37 31.80 21.28
N GLU A 133 -24.44 31.06 21.58
CA GLU A 133 -24.83 30.76 22.97
C GLU A 133 -23.76 29.96 23.70
N TYR A 134 -23.24 28.90 23.07
CA TYR A 134 -22.11 28.17 23.63
C TYR A 134 -20.86 29.05 23.75
N LYS A 135 -20.65 29.96 22.81
CA LYS A 135 -19.49 30.85 22.84
C LYS A 135 -19.45 31.70 24.09
N GLU A 136 -20.58 32.25 24.54
CA GLU A 136 -20.63 33.06 25.77
C GLU A 136 -20.11 32.29 26.99
N VAL A 137 -20.52 31.03 27.12
CA VAL A 137 -20.09 30.17 28.22
C VAL A 137 -18.64 29.75 28.05
N THR A 138 -18.23 29.32 26.85
CA THR A 138 -16.84 28.94 26.59
C THR A 138 -15.86 30.11 26.74
N ASP A 139 -16.27 31.33 26.42
CA ASP A 139 -15.45 32.54 26.60
C ASP A 139 -15.32 32.89 28.10
N PHE A 140 -16.39 32.69 28.88
CA PHE A 140 -16.36 32.81 30.33
C PHE A 140 -15.43 31.77 30.98
N GLU A 141 -15.62 30.48 30.65
CA GLU A 141 -14.74 29.39 31.12
C GLU A 141 -13.30 29.61 30.69
N LYS A 142 -13.07 30.10 29.46
CA LYS A 142 -11.74 30.48 28.99
C LYS A 142 -11.13 31.55 29.90
N ALA A 143 -11.88 32.60 30.24
CA ALA A 143 -11.39 33.66 31.12
C ALA A 143 -11.03 33.12 32.51
N GLU A 144 -11.84 32.21 33.07
CA GLU A 144 -11.53 31.54 34.34
C GLU A 144 -10.24 30.72 34.26
N VAL A 145 -10.09 29.90 33.22
CA VAL A 145 -8.90 29.06 33.02
C VAL A 145 -7.65 29.93 32.80
N VAL A 146 -7.77 31.03 32.06
CA VAL A 146 -6.68 32.00 31.87
C VAL A 146 -6.29 32.65 33.20
N ALA A 147 -7.26 33.04 34.03
CA ALA A 147 -7.01 33.59 35.36
C ALA A 147 -6.33 32.58 36.30
N LEU A 148 -6.62 31.29 36.16
CA LEU A 148 -5.97 30.20 36.89
C LEU A 148 -4.55 29.85 36.38
N GLY A 149 -4.05 30.53 35.34
CA GLY A 149 -2.70 30.32 34.79
C GLY A 149 -2.65 29.41 33.55
N GLY A 150 -3.81 29.05 33.00
CA GLY A 150 -3.94 28.32 31.73
C GLY A 150 -3.65 26.82 31.83
N LEU A 151 -3.33 26.21 30.68
CA LEU A 151 -3.06 24.77 30.62
C LEU A 151 -1.71 24.44 31.27
N PHE A 152 -1.76 23.55 32.28
CA PHE A 152 -0.57 22.94 32.88
C PHE A 152 -0.28 21.57 32.28
N VAL A 153 0.87 21.43 31.63
CA VAL A 153 1.33 20.17 31.03
C VAL A 153 2.33 19.49 31.95
N LEU A 154 1.98 18.28 32.41
CA LEU A 154 2.82 17.44 33.24
C LEU A 154 3.36 16.27 32.41
N GLY A 155 4.67 16.27 32.15
CA GLY A 155 5.36 15.12 31.56
C GLY A 155 5.84 14.16 32.65
N THR A 156 5.54 12.87 32.51
CA THR A 156 5.88 11.84 33.51
C THR A 156 7.21 11.14 33.25
N GLU A 157 7.74 11.30 32.04
CA GLU A 157 9.03 10.77 31.61
C GLU A 157 9.55 11.60 30.42
N ARG A 158 10.82 11.38 30.04
CA ARG A 158 11.34 11.88 28.76
C ARG A 158 10.99 10.90 27.64
N HIS A 159 10.72 11.43 26.46
CA HIS A 159 10.67 10.64 25.24
C HIS A 159 12.07 10.47 24.64
N GLU A 160 12.17 9.53 23.70
CA GLU A 160 13.39 9.22 22.94
C GLU A 160 13.96 10.43 22.18
N SER A 161 13.15 11.46 21.94
CA SER A 161 13.58 12.71 21.31
C SER A 161 13.01 13.94 21.99
N ARG A 162 13.87 14.97 22.09
CA ARG A 162 13.53 16.33 22.54
C ARG A 162 12.38 16.93 21.75
N ARG A 163 12.27 16.59 20.46
CA ARG A 163 11.18 17.08 19.60
C ARG A 163 9.82 16.65 20.12
N ILE A 164 9.69 15.40 20.60
CA ILE A 164 8.42 14.87 21.11
C ILE A 164 8.09 15.52 22.45
N ASP A 165 9.08 15.69 23.32
CA ASP A 165 8.89 16.44 24.57
C ASP A 165 8.45 17.88 24.30
N ASN A 166 9.06 18.56 23.33
CA ASN A 166 8.69 19.93 22.96
C ASN A 166 7.30 20.01 22.32
N GLN A 167 6.86 18.97 21.63
CA GLN A 167 5.47 18.89 21.15
C GLN A 167 4.49 18.80 22.30
N LEU A 168 4.83 18.04 23.35
CA LEU A 168 4.02 17.99 24.57
C LEU A 168 4.01 19.36 25.26
N ARG A 169 5.16 20.02 25.40
CA ARG A 169 5.24 21.40 25.94
C ARG A 169 4.40 22.38 25.14
N GLY A 170 4.51 22.35 23.81
CA GLY A 170 3.77 23.23 22.89
C GLY A 170 2.26 22.97 22.81
N ARG A 171 1.71 22.10 23.66
CA ARG A 171 0.26 21.99 23.84
C ARG A 171 -0.30 23.11 24.72
N CYS A 172 0.48 23.66 25.67
CA CYS A 172 0.08 24.84 26.42
C CYS A 172 0.47 26.13 25.70
N ALA A 173 0.01 27.27 26.25
CA ALA A 173 0.38 28.61 25.84
C ALA A 173 0.22 28.89 24.32
N ARG A 174 -0.86 28.36 23.74
CA ARG A 174 -1.18 28.57 22.32
C ARG A 174 -1.84 29.93 22.14
N GLN A 175 -1.61 30.56 20.99
CA GLN A 175 -2.18 31.87 20.65
C GLN A 175 -1.92 32.97 21.71
N GLY A 176 -0.84 32.85 22.49
CA GLY A 176 -0.50 33.80 23.54
C GLY A 176 -1.21 33.58 24.88
N ASP A 177 -2.01 32.52 25.02
CA ASP A 177 -2.61 32.15 26.30
C ASP A 177 -1.51 31.85 27.35
N PRO A 178 -1.76 32.04 28.66
CA PRO A 178 -0.85 31.59 29.70
C PRO A 178 -0.79 30.05 29.74
N GLY A 179 0.31 29.51 30.26
CA GLY A 179 0.47 28.08 30.44
C GLY A 179 1.81 27.75 31.07
N ALA A 180 1.88 26.59 31.71
CA ALA A 180 3.10 26.12 32.35
C ALA A 180 3.33 24.64 32.04
N THR A 181 4.59 24.23 32.01
CA THR A 181 4.99 22.85 31.74
C THR A 181 6.00 22.40 32.76
N ARG A 182 5.90 21.14 33.21
CA ARG A 182 6.88 20.52 34.11
C ARG A 182 7.03 19.05 33.77
N PHE A 183 8.28 18.59 33.72
CA PHE A 183 8.59 17.17 33.55
C PHE A 183 9.09 16.62 34.87
N PHE A 184 8.50 15.52 35.31
CA PHE A 184 8.96 14.72 36.43
C PHE A 184 9.70 13.53 35.86
N LEU A 185 10.93 13.32 36.31
CA LEU A 185 11.82 12.27 35.81
C LEU A 185 12.29 11.43 36.98
N SER A 186 12.43 10.13 36.74
CA SER A 186 13.08 9.23 37.69
C SER A 186 14.37 8.69 37.09
N LEU A 187 15.39 8.48 37.91
CA LEU A 187 16.58 7.73 37.49
C LEU A 187 16.23 6.28 37.09
N ASN A 188 15.05 5.81 37.49
CA ASN A 188 14.48 4.51 37.13
C ASN A 188 13.78 4.49 35.76
N ASP A 189 13.67 5.61 35.04
CA ASP A 189 13.01 5.64 33.74
C ASP A 189 13.80 4.81 32.70
N GLN A 190 13.07 4.24 31.73
CA GLN A 190 13.64 3.30 30.76
C GLN A 190 14.79 3.91 29.95
N ILE A 191 14.68 5.18 29.54
CA ILE A 191 15.72 5.89 28.79
C ILE A 191 17.03 5.91 29.57
N PHE A 192 17.00 6.24 30.85
CA PHE A 192 18.20 6.36 31.67
C PHE A 192 18.77 4.99 32.04
N ARG A 193 17.93 3.97 32.23
CA ARG A 193 18.39 2.60 32.46
C ARG A 193 19.15 2.02 31.27
N ILE A 194 18.64 2.24 30.06
CA ILE A 194 19.22 1.67 28.83
C ILE A 194 20.41 2.51 28.33
N PHE A 195 20.30 3.84 28.36
CA PHE A 195 21.25 4.76 27.71
C PHE A 195 22.05 5.64 28.67
N GLY A 196 21.79 5.58 29.97
CA GLY A 196 22.45 6.40 31.00
C GLY A 196 23.91 6.03 31.30
N GLY A 197 24.37 4.88 30.82
CA GLY A 197 25.76 4.43 31.01
C GLY A 197 26.14 4.18 32.48
N GLU A 198 27.44 4.15 32.77
CA GLU A 198 27.96 3.89 34.12
C GLU A 198 27.80 5.08 35.06
N SER A 199 27.86 6.32 34.55
CA SER A 199 27.77 7.54 35.37
C SER A 199 26.41 7.67 36.07
N ILE A 200 25.30 7.41 35.37
CA ILE A 200 23.96 7.45 35.98
C ILE A 200 23.78 6.28 36.95
N LYS A 201 24.28 5.08 36.61
CA LYS A 201 24.22 3.90 37.50
C LYS A 201 25.02 4.09 38.79
N GLY A 202 26.23 4.66 38.71
CA GLY A 202 27.08 4.96 39.87
C GLY A 202 26.43 6.02 40.78
N MET A 203 25.81 7.04 40.19
CA MET A 203 25.07 8.06 40.93
C MET A 203 23.80 7.50 41.58
N MET A 204 23.04 6.63 40.91
CA MET A 204 21.92 5.89 41.52
C MET A 204 22.37 5.11 42.76
N GLY A 205 23.50 4.39 42.67
CA GLY A 205 24.05 3.64 43.80
C GLY A 205 24.49 4.51 44.98
N MET A 206 25.10 5.66 44.70
CA MET A 206 25.54 6.60 45.74
C MET A 206 24.36 7.36 46.39
N MET A 207 23.35 7.75 45.61
CA MET A 207 22.23 8.57 46.07
C MET A 207 21.14 7.76 46.76
N SER A 208 20.94 6.49 46.38
CA SER A 208 20.03 5.56 47.06
C SER A 208 20.40 5.33 48.54
N PHE A 209 21.62 5.69 48.95
CA PHE A 209 22.10 5.54 50.33
C PHE A 209 22.05 6.86 51.13
N SER A 210 21.86 8.02 50.47
CA SER A 210 22.22 9.32 51.05
C SER A 210 21.06 10.33 51.15
N GLN A 211 19.94 10.14 50.44
CA GLN A 211 18.80 11.07 50.49
C GLN A 211 17.43 10.35 50.57
N PRO A 212 16.41 10.99 51.17
CA PRO A 212 15.03 10.51 51.13
C PRO A 212 14.48 10.54 49.69
N ASP A 213 13.68 9.53 49.32
CA ASP A 213 13.16 9.34 47.95
C ASP A 213 12.25 10.49 47.46
N ASP A 214 11.68 11.28 48.37
CA ASP A 214 10.68 12.32 48.06
C ASP A 214 11.27 13.73 47.82
N VAL A 215 12.60 13.89 47.89
CA VAL A 215 13.25 15.20 47.69
C VAL A 215 13.64 15.38 46.22
N PRO A 216 13.21 16.46 45.55
CA PRO A 216 13.64 16.76 44.18
C PRO A 216 15.15 16.90 44.07
N LEU A 217 15.74 16.19 43.10
CA LEU A 217 17.18 16.23 42.85
C LEU A 217 17.52 17.41 41.92
N GLU A 218 18.10 18.47 42.48
CA GLU A 218 18.56 19.63 41.73
C GLU A 218 20.10 19.65 41.67
N SER A 219 20.64 19.18 40.54
CA SER A 219 22.08 19.26 40.25
C SER A 219 22.31 19.56 38.77
N GLY A 220 23.20 20.52 38.49
CA GLY A 220 23.60 20.85 37.12
C GLY A 220 24.30 19.69 36.42
N MET A 221 25.04 18.87 37.18
CA MET A 221 25.71 17.66 36.65
C MET A 221 24.68 16.62 36.22
N LEU A 222 23.66 16.36 37.07
CA LEU A 222 22.58 15.42 36.74
C LEU A 222 21.83 15.88 35.48
N SER A 223 21.45 17.15 35.42
CA SER A 223 20.76 17.72 34.25
C SER A 223 21.56 17.52 32.96
N THR A 224 22.88 17.76 33.00
CA THR A 224 23.78 17.55 31.86
C THR A 224 23.84 16.08 31.44
N SER A 225 23.97 15.15 32.39
CA SER A 225 23.99 13.71 32.08
C SER A 225 22.67 13.20 31.51
N LEU A 226 21.52 13.68 31.99
CA LEU A 226 20.21 13.34 31.43
C LEU A 226 20.08 13.85 29.99
N GLU A 227 20.56 15.06 29.72
CA GLU A 227 20.57 15.65 28.38
C GLU A 227 21.45 14.88 27.39
N GLU A 228 22.62 14.41 27.84
CA GLU A 228 23.51 13.57 27.04
C GLU A 228 22.92 12.19 26.76
N ALA A 229 22.29 11.56 27.75
CA ALA A 229 21.58 10.30 27.57
C ALA A 229 20.50 10.43 26.48
N GLN A 230 19.69 11.50 26.53
CA GLN A 230 18.68 11.75 25.49
C GLN A 230 19.31 11.98 24.10
N LYS A 231 20.42 12.75 24.00
CA LYS A 231 21.14 12.92 22.73
C LYS A 231 21.69 11.60 22.18
N LYS A 232 22.17 10.69 23.04
CA LYS A 232 22.61 9.34 22.63
C LYS A 232 21.47 8.53 22.04
N VAL A 233 20.28 8.59 22.66
CA VAL A 233 19.07 7.93 22.12
C VAL A 233 18.69 8.50 20.75
N GLU A 234 18.69 9.82 20.60
CA GLU A 234 18.40 10.46 19.32
C GLU A 234 19.39 10.02 18.23
N ASN A 235 20.68 9.99 18.55
CA ASN A 235 21.73 9.55 17.64
C ASN A 235 21.61 8.06 17.30
N TYR A 236 21.23 7.22 18.25
CA TYR A 236 20.97 5.80 18.02
C TYR A 236 19.82 5.59 17.03
N PHE A 237 18.67 6.22 17.25
CA PHE A 237 17.55 6.10 16.30
C PHE A 237 17.82 6.82 14.97
N TYR A 238 18.61 7.89 14.97
CA TYR A 238 19.09 8.51 13.74
C TYR A 238 19.96 7.54 12.94
N SER A 239 20.92 6.84 13.55
CA SER A 239 21.78 5.90 12.84
C SER A 239 21.01 4.69 12.29
N VAL A 240 20.03 4.19 13.05
CA VAL A 240 19.12 3.13 12.57
C VAL A 240 18.35 3.61 11.33
N ARG A 241 17.70 4.79 11.40
CA ARG A 241 16.96 5.36 10.27
C ARG A 241 17.86 5.63 9.07
N LYS A 242 19.05 6.19 9.31
CA LYS A 242 20.05 6.43 8.27
C LYS A 242 20.48 5.13 7.61
N GLY A 243 20.73 4.07 8.39
CA GLY A 243 21.01 2.74 7.84
C GLY A 243 19.88 2.24 6.95
N VAL A 244 18.63 2.29 7.42
CA VAL A 244 17.46 1.90 6.62
C VAL A 244 17.39 2.70 5.31
N PHE A 245 17.58 4.03 5.37
CA PHE A 245 17.61 4.91 4.22
C PHE A 245 18.74 4.56 3.24
N ASP A 246 19.97 4.37 3.74
CA ASP A 246 21.15 4.10 2.93
C ASP A 246 21.04 2.77 2.15
N TYR A 247 20.42 1.74 2.73
CA TYR A 247 20.13 0.48 2.03
C TYR A 247 18.99 0.65 1.02
N ASP A 248 17.96 1.44 1.35
CA ASP A 248 16.83 1.67 0.43
C ASP A 248 17.22 2.52 -0.77
N ASP A 249 18.12 3.50 -0.62
CA ASP A 249 18.63 4.35 -1.70
C ASP A 249 19.20 3.53 -2.89
N VAL A 250 19.86 2.42 -2.57
CA VAL A 250 20.37 1.45 -3.57
C VAL A 250 19.21 0.81 -4.33
N MET A 251 18.18 0.36 -3.62
CA MET A 251 17.00 -0.25 -4.20
C MET A 251 16.15 0.77 -4.96
N ASP A 252 16.12 2.02 -4.52
CA ASP A 252 15.34 3.08 -5.16
C ASP A 252 15.85 3.38 -6.56
N THR A 253 17.16 3.52 -6.72
CA THR A 253 17.78 3.72 -8.04
C THR A 253 17.43 2.57 -8.99
N GLN A 254 17.45 1.33 -8.51
CA GLN A 254 17.08 0.15 -9.30
C GLN A 254 15.58 0.14 -9.64
N ARG A 255 14.72 0.46 -8.67
CA ARG A 255 13.26 0.59 -8.84
C ARG A 255 12.91 1.63 -9.89
N GLN A 256 13.56 2.78 -9.88
CA GLN A 256 13.29 3.85 -10.86
C GLN A 256 13.49 3.36 -12.30
N ILE A 257 14.55 2.58 -12.55
CA ILE A 257 14.83 2.00 -13.88
C ILE A 257 13.75 0.96 -14.25
N VAL A 258 13.48 0.00 -13.37
CA VAL A 258 12.52 -1.10 -13.64
C VAL A 258 11.10 -0.57 -13.77
N TYR A 259 10.67 0.32 -12.88
CA TYR A 259 9.36 0.95 -12.94
C TYR A 259 9.23 1.92 -14.12
N GLY A 260 10.34 2.55 -14.54
CA GLY A 260 10.39 3.32 -15.78
C GLY A 260 10.08 2.45 -17.00
N LEU A 261 10.77 1.30 -17.12
CA LEU A 261 10.52 0.34 -18.21
C LEU A 261 9.12 -0.28 -18.14
N ARG A 262 8.63 -0.59 -16.93
CA ARG A 262 7.27 -1.10 -16.72
C ARG A 262 6.20 -0.08 -17.12
N ARG A 263 6.36 1.19 -16.73
CA ARG A 263 5.45 2.28 -17.15
C ARG A 263 5.48 2.48 -18.66
N ARG A 264 6.66 2.47 -19.27
CA ARG A 264 6.82 2.53 -20.72
C ARG A 264 6.02 1.41 -21.40
N ALA A 265 6.20 0.16 -20.96
CA ALA A 265 5.46 -0.99 -21.48
C ALA A 265 3.93 -0.86 -21.36
N LEU A 266 3.42 -0.17 -20.33
CA LEU A 266 1.98 0.00 -20.10
C LEU A 266 1.36 1.21 -20.81
N LEU A 267 2.08 2.34 -20.89
CA LEU A 267 1.51 3.64 -21.20
C LEU A 267 2.04 4.29 -22.48
N ASP A 268 3.27 3.98 -22.90
CA ASP A 268 3.88 4.64 -24.07
C ASP A 268 3.27 4.13 -25.39
N SER A 269 3.58 4.78 -26.50
CA SER A 269 3.19 4.39 -27.86
C SER A 269 3.86 3.09 -28.33
N ASP A 270 3.27 2.44 -29.34
CA ASP A 270 3.77 1.18 -29.90
C ASP A 270 5.17 1.32 -30.52
N GLU A 271 5.46 2.49 -31.11
CA GLU A 271 6.80 2.81 -31.63
C GLU A 271 7.86 2.90 -30.52
N SER A 272 7.49 3.42 -29.33
CA SER A 272 8.41 3.46 -28.17
C SER A 272 8.80 2.05 -27.71
N ILE A 273 7.86 1.09 -27.75
CA ILE A 273 8.12 -0.31 -27.41
C ILE A 273 8.98 -0.98 -28.48
N ARG A 274 8.69 -0.74 -29.76
CA ARG A 274 9.52 -1.23 -30.87
C ARG A 274 10.96 -0.72 -30.76
N ALA A 275 11.14 0.57 -30.49
CA ALA A 275 12.46 1.16 -30.24
C ALA A 275 13.17 0.54 -29.03
N THR A 276 12.44 0.29 -27.93
CA THR A 276 12.99 -0.39 -26.75
C THR A 276 13.44 -1.82 -27.07
N MET A 277 12.68 -2.56 -27.89
CA MET A 277 13.04 -3.91 -28.33
C MET A 277 14.25 -3.91 -29.27
N ARG A 278 14.40 -2.90 -30.13
CA ARG A 278 15.61 -2.71 -30.95
C ARG A 278 16.84 -2.43 -30.09
N GLU A 279 16.73 -1.52 -29.12
CA GLU A 279 17.82 -1.26 -28.15
C GLU A 279 18.20 -2.54 -27.38
N PHE A 280 17.21 -3.35 -27.01
CA PHE A 280 17.47 -4.64 -26.37
C PHE A 280 18.23 -5.59 -27.29
N SER A 281 17.90 -5.61 -28.58
CA SER A 281 18.58 -6.42 -29.59
C SER A 281 20.02 -5.98 -29.73
N ASP A 282 20.26 -4.68 -29.87
CA ASP A 282 21.59 -4.11 -30.09
C ASP A 282 22.54 -4.43 -28.93
N ARG A 283 22.08 -4.22 -27.69
CA ARG A 283 22.85 -4.54 -26.49
C ARG A 283 23.08 -6.04 -26.33
N ASN A 284 22.15 -6.88 -26.77
CA ASN A 284 22.32 -8.32 -26.70
C ASN A 284 23.35 -8.82 -27.72
N MET A 285 23.34 -8.27 -28.94
CA MET A 285 24.35 -8.56 -29.96
C MET A 285 25.74 -8.10 -29.54
N GLU A 286 25.82 -6.94 -28.89
CA GLU A 286 27.06 -6.47 -28.26
C GLU A 286 27.54 -7.41 -27.15
N ASP A 287 26.65 -7.91 -26.28
CA ASP A 287 26.97 -8.90 -25.25
C ASP A 287 27.51 -10.21 -25.89
N PHE A 288 26.92 -10.66 -27.00
CA PHE A 288 27.38 -11.84 -27.75
C PHE A 288 28.78 -11.63 -28.33
N ALA A 289 29.03 -10.49 -28.99
CA ALA A 289 30.33 -10.14 -29.54
C ALA A 289 31.41 -10.12 -28.45
N LYS A 290 31.16 -9.39 -27.35
CA LYS A 290 32.08 -9.30 -26.20
C LYS A 290 32.38 -10.65 -25.54
N GLY A 291 31.42 -11.59 -25.57
CA GLY A 291 31.60 -12.91 -24.99
C GLY A 291 32.54 -13.83 -25.78
N HIS A 292 32.75 -13.58 -27.07
CA HIS A 292 33.45 -14.50 -27.99
C HIS A 292 34.63 -13.85 -28.73
N VAL A 293 34.69 -12.52 -28.75
CA VAL A 293 35.73 -11.73 -29.43
C VAL A 293 36.51 -10.94 -28.38
N GLU A 294 37.80 -11.22 -28.30
CA GLU A 294 38.71 -10.50 -27.40
C GLU A 294 39.69 -9.66 -28.23
N PRO A 295 39.67 -8.31 -28.12
CA PRO A 295 40.52 -7.43 -28.93
C PRO A 295 42.03 -7.65 -28.74
N SER A 296 42.42 -8.20 -27.59
CA SER A 296 43.81 -8.50 -27.23
C SER A 296 44.38 -9.70 -28.00
N LYS A 297 43.50 -10.58 -28.52
CA LYS A 297 43.88 -11.82 -29.21
C LYS A 297 43.88 -11.64 -30.72
N SER A 298 44.59 -12.54 -31.40
CA SER A 298 44.58 -12.59 -32.85
C SER A 298 43.19 -13.01 -33.37
N PRO A 299 42.75 -12.55 -34.55
CA PRO A 299 41.45 -12.94 -35.13
C PRO A 299 41.28 -14.45 -35.30
N SER A 300 42.39 -15.17 -35.46
CA SER A 300 42.42 -16.63 -35.56
C SER A 300 42.04 -17.33 -34.26
N ASP A 301 42.25 -16.67 -33.11
CA ASP A 301 41.91 -17.18 -31.78
C ASP A 301 40.49 -16.78 -31.34
N TRP A 302 39.76 -16.02 -32.17
CA TRP A 302 38.38 -15.64 -31.87
C TRP A 302 37.44 -16.84 -32.05
N GLU A 303 36.51 -17.01 -31.12
CA GLU A 303 35.59 -18.15 -31.12
C GLU A 303 34.38 -17.92 -32.07
N LEU A 304 34.65 -17.54 -33.33
CA LEU A 304 33.64 -17.15 -34.32
C LEU A 304 32.65 -18.28 -34.65
N VAL A 305 33.10 -19.53 -34.61
CA VAL A 305 32.24 -20.71 -34.80
C VAL A 305 31.19 -20.79 -33.69
N LYS A 306 31.61 -20.70 -32.43
CA LYS A 306 30.71 -20.73 -31.28
C LYS A 306 29.79 -19.51 -31.24
N LEU A 307 30.28 -18.34 -31.67
CA LEU A 307 29.46 -17.14 -31.81
C LEU A 307 28.30 -17.37 -32.79
N ALA A 308 28.57 -17.90 -33.98
CA ALA A 308 27.55 -18.22 -34.97
C ALA A 308 26.55 -19.27 -34.45
N GLU A 309 27.03 -20.33 -33.79
CA GLU A 309 26.18 -21.36 -33.17
C GLU A 309 25.26 -20.78 -32.08
N ASN A 310 25.80 -19.96 -31.18
CA ASN A 310 25.05 -19.35 -30.09
C ASN A 310 23.99 -18.36 -30.61
N VAL A 311 24.30 -17.59 -31.64
CA VAL A 311 23.33 -16.69 -32.28
C VAL A 311 22.24 -17.49 -32.99
N LYS A 312 22.59 -18.60 -33.64
CA LYS A 312 21.62 -19.51 -34.29
C LYS A 312 20.67 -20.18 -33.30
N ILE A 313 21.17 -20.62 -32.14
CA ILE A 313 20.34 -21.18 -31.06
C ILE A 313 19.37 -20.11 -30.53
N TYR A 314 19.86 -18.87 -30.43
CA TYR A 314 19.08 -17.75 -29.92
C TYR A 314 17.95 -17.34 -30.87
N CYS A 315 18.22 -17.31 -32.18
CA CYS A 315 17.22 -16.97 -33.19
C CYS A 315 17.51 -17.72 -34.50
N SER A 316 16.58 -18.59 -34.88
CA SER A 316 16.68 -19.36 -36.13
C SER A 316 16.73 -18.47 -37.37
N ILE A 317 16.03 -17.32 -37.34
CA ILE A 317 16.02 -16.34 -38.45
C ILE A 317 17.43 -15.75 -38.67
N LEU A 318 18.19 -15.55 -37.59
CA LEU A 318 19.56 -15.02 -37.64
C LEU A 318 20.57 -16.09 -38.08
N GLY A 319 20.29 -17.36 -37.80
CA GLY A 319 21.18 -18.48 -38.11
C GLY A 319 21.43 -18.73 -39.61
N ASP A 320 20.59 -18.19 -40.48
CA ASP A 320 20.76 -18.28 -41.94
C ASP A 320 21.56 -17.10 -42.52
N ALA A 321 21.61 -15.96 -41.82
CA ALA A 321 22.30 -14.74 -42.26
C ALA A 321 23.72 -14.61 -41.67
N ILE A 322 23.94 -15.14 -40.47
CA ILE A 322 25.23 -15.02 -39.76
C ILE A 322 26.00 -16.31 -39.94
N THR A 323 26.84 -16.36 -40.99
CA THR A 323 27.78 -17.46 -41.26
C THR A 323 29.17 -17.14 -40.74
N VAL A 324 29.96 -18.20 -40.47
CA VAL A 324 31.35 -18.07 -40.00
C VAL A 324 32.20 -17.31 -41.02
N ASP A 325 31.96 -17.52 -42.31
CA ASP A 325 32.68 -16.85 -43.39
C ASP A 325 32.41 -15.34 -43.40
N ALA A 326 31.15 -14.93 -43.24
CA ALA A 326 30.77 -13.52 -43.14
C ALA A 326 31.37 -12.83 -41.90
N LEU A 327 31.40 -13.52 -40.76
CA LEU A 327 32.04 -13.01 -39.55
C LEU A 327 33.56 -12.87 -39.72
N THR A 328 34.20 -13.81 -40.41
CA THR A 328 35.64 -13.80 -40.67
C THR A 328 36.03 -12.68 -41.66
N GLU A 329 35.20 -12.41 -42.65
CA GLU A 329 35.37 -11.29 -43.57
C GLU A 329 35.27 -9.94 -42.84
N LYS A 330 34.28 -9.80 -41.96
CA LYS A 330 34.06 -8.58 -41.16
C LYS A 330 35.07 -8.39 -40.02
N ALA A 331 35.71 -9.45 -39.57
CA ALA A 331 36.81 -9.40 -38.59
C ALA A 331 38.07 -8.66 -39.11
N GLY A 332 38.14 -8.36 -40.41
CA GLY A 332 39.31 -7.88 -41.15
C GLY A 332 40.23 -6.93 -40.38
N GLY A 333 41.52 -7.28 -40.34
CA GLY A 333 42.60 -6.53 -39.68
C GLY A 333 42.78 -6.81 -38.18
N GLY A 334 41.76 -7.38 -37.52
CA GLY A 334 41.80 -7.71 -36.10
C GLY A 334 41.79 -6.52 -35.15
N GLY A 335 42.05 -6.78 -33.87
CA GLY A 335 42.05 -5.75 -32.83
C GLY A 335 40.66 -5.16 -32.56
N SER A 336 40.62 -3.92 -32.04
CA SER A 336 39.38 -3.23 -31.68
C SER A 336 38.49 -2.91 -32.88
N GLY A 337 39.08 -2.61 -34.04
CA GLY A 337 38.34 -2.30 -35.28
C GLY A 337 37.55 -3.50 -35.81
N GLY A 338 38.17 -4.69 -35.84
CA GLY A 338 37.48 -5.91 -36.25
C GLY A 338 36.35 -6.31 -35.30
N MET A 339 36.53 -6.12 -33.99
CA MET A 339 35.46 -6.37 -33.01
C MET A 339 34.27 -5.43 -33.22
N GLN A 340 34.54 -4.15 -33.47
CA GLN A 340 33.49 -3.16 -33.72
C GLN A 340 32.72 -3.48 -35.00
N ALA A 341 33.41 -3.84 -36.08
CA ALA A 341 32.79 -4.24 -37.34
C ALA A 341 31.90 -5.49 -37.20
N ILE A 342 32.34 -6.50 -36.42
CA ILE A 342 31.49 -7.67 -36.09
C ILE A 342 30.27 -7.22 -35.29
N THR A 343 30.44 -6.35 -34.30
CA THR A 343 29.35 -5.89 -33.45
C THR A 343 28.30 -5.14 -34.27
N GLU A 344 28.72 -4.19 -35.11
CA GLU A 344 27.83 -3.44 -36.01
C GLU A 344 27.08 -4.37 -36.97
N TYR A 345 27.78 -5.34 -37.56
CA TYR A 345 27.15 -6.35 -38.42
C TYR A 345 26.09 -7.17 -37.69
N LEU A 346 26.38 -7.66 -36.48
CA LEU A 346 25.42 -8.41 -35.67
C LEU A 346 24.21 -7.56 -35.27
N GLN A 347 24.41 -6.27 -34.97
CA GLN A 347 23.34 -5.33 -34.63
C GLN A 347 22.42 -5.10 -35.83
N GLU A 348 22.97 -4.83 -37.02
CA GLU A 348 22.18 -4.65 -38.24
C GLU A 348 21.33 -5.88 -38.58
N GLU A 349 21.95 -7.07 -38.57
CA GLU A 349 21.22 -8.31 -38.83
C GLU A 349 20.19 -8.62 -37.73
N GLY A 350 20.54 -8.33 -36.47
CA GLY A 350 19.65 -8.44 -35.32
C GLY A 350 18.38 -7.60 -35.47
N GLN A 351 18.52 -6.33 -35.88
CA GLN A 351 17.40 -5.44 -36.14
C GLN A 351 16.54 -5.92 -37.31
N LYS A 352 17.15 -6.34 -38.43
CA LYS A 352 16.41 -6.89 -39.58
C LYS A 352 15.60 -8.12 -39.20
N ALA A 353 16.18 -9.02 -38.41
CA ALA A 353 15.49 -10.23 -37.95
C ALA A 353 14.33 -9.91 -37.01
N LEU A 354 14.50 -8.93 -36.10
CA LEU A 354 13.44 -8.47 -35.21
C LEU A 354 12.29 -7.84 -36.01
N ASP A 355 12.60 -6.91 -36.92
CA ASP A 355 11.58 -6.23 -37.73
C ASP A 355 10.80 -7.23 -38.59
N LYS A 356 11.49 -8.16 -39.26
CA LYS A 356 10.86 -9.25 -40.02
C LYS A 356 9.91 -10.08 -39.16
N LYS A 357 10.30 -10.39 -37.91
CA LYS A 357 9.46 -11.16 -36.99
C LYS A 357 8.23 -10.37 -36.53
N LEU A 358 8.41 -9.08 -36.24
CA LEU A 358 7.31 -8.21 -35.84
C LEU A 358 6.30 -8.04 -36.98
N ASP A 359 6.77 -7.89 -38.22
CA ASP A 359 5.92 -7.79 -39.41
C ASP A 359 5.14 -9.09 -39.68
N GLU A 360 5.76 -10.26 -39.47
CA GLU A 360 5.07 -11.57 -39.54
C GLU A 360 3.90 -11.66 -38.55
N VAL A 361 4.11 -11.19 -37.31
CA VAL A 361 3.09 -11.19 -36.26
C VAL A 361 1.98 -10.17 -36.58
N GLU A 362 2.35 -8.98 -37.04
CA GLU A 362 1.42 -7.93 -37.43
C GLU A 362 0.53 -8.33 -38.61
N GLY A 363 1.08 -9.08 -39.58
CA GLY A 363 0.33 -9.64 -40.70
C GLY A 363 -0.79 -10.60 -40.30
N THR A 364 -0.80 -11.11 -39.06
CA THR A 364 -1.90 -11.94 -38.54
C THR A 364 -3.08 -11.10 -38.05
N SER A 365 -2.82 -9.99 -37.36
CA SER A 365 -3.83 -9.05 -36.87
C SER A 365 -3.18 -7.68 -36.59
N PRO A 366 -3.82 -6.56 -36.97
CA PRO A 366 -3.34 -5.23 -36.61
C PRO A 366 -3.21 -5.06 -35.09
N GLY A 367 -2.11 -4.45 -34.64
CA GLY A 367 -1.77 -4.20 -33.24
C GLY A 367 -1.26 -5.42 -32.46
N LEU A 368 -1.20 -6.61 -33.08
CA LEU A 368 -0.81 -7.83 -32.37
C LEU A 368 0.68 -7.81 -31.98
N SER A 369 1.55 -7.28 -32.84
CA SER A 369 2.99 -7.20 -32.56
C SER A 369 3.29 -6.37 -31.31
N ALA A 370 2.63 -5.21 -31.18
CA ALA A 370 2.72 -4.33 -30.04
C ALA A 370 2.16 -4.98 -28.76
N MET A 371 1.00 -5.64 -28.85
CA MET A 371 0.40 -6.33 -27.71
C MET A 371 1.31 -7.45 -27.19
N VAL A 372 1.88 -8.26 -28.10
CA VAL A 372 2.77 -9.37 -27.76
C VAL A 372 4.05 -8.87 -27.13
N THR A 373 4.71 -7.88 -27.73
CA THR A 373 5.96 -7.32 -27.19
C THR A 373 5.76 -6.71 -25.80
N ARG A 374 4.68 -5.96 -25.57
CA ARG A 374 4.32 -5.44 -24.24
C ARG A 374 4.08 -6.55 -23.23
N GLN A 375 3.27 -7.55 -23.60
CA GLN A 375 2.93 -8.65 -22.70
C GLN A 375 4.17 -9.45 -22.30
N VAL A 376 5.02 -9.79 -23.27
CA VAL A 376 6.26 -10.50 -23.04
C VAL A 376 7.19 -9.67 -22.15
N LEU A 377 7.38 -8.38 -22.45
CA LEU A 377 8.24 -7.49 -21.67
C LEU A 377 7.76 -7.38 -20.22
N LEU A 378 6.47 -7.15 -20.00
CA LEU A 378 5.89 -7.06 -18.66
C LEU A 378 6.04 -8.37 -17.88
N MET A 379 5.77 -9.51 -18.52
CA MET A 379 5.92 -10.82 -17.89
C MET A 379 7.38 -11.08 -17.48
N GLN A 380 8.35 -10.75 -18.34
CA GLN A 380 9.76 -10.92 -18.00
C GLN A 380 10.22 -9.95 -16.90
N LEU A 381 9.83 -8.67 -17.00
CA LEU A 381 10.14 -7.66 -15.98
C LEU A 381 9.63 -8.10 -14.60
N ASP A 382 8.36 -8.48 -14.51
CA ASP A 382 7.73 -8.81 -13.23
C ASP A 382 8.34 -10.07 -12.60
N ASN A 383 8.54 -11.12 -13.40
CA ASN A 383 9.12 -12.37 -12.91
C ASN A 383 10.55 -12.18 -12.38
N PHE A 384 11.43 -11.54 -13.17
CA PHE A 384 12.82 -11.35 -12.76
C PHE A 384 12.97 -10.31 -11.66
N TRP A 385 12.16 -9.24 -11.65
CA TRP A 385 12.17 -8.25 -10.59
C TRP A 385 11.75 -8.84 -9.25
N GLN A 386 10.69 -9.67 -9.21
CA GLN A 386 10.29 -10.35 -7.99
C GLN A 386 11.37 -11.27 -7.44
N GLN A 387 12.07 -12.01 -8.31
CA GLN A 387 13.21 -12.84 -7.92
C GLN A 387 14.37 -11.98 -7.38
N HIS A 388 14.66 -10.87 -8.03
CA HIS A 388 15.70 -9.93 -7.60
C HIS A 388 15.41 -9.32 -6.23
N LEU A 389 14.17 -8.90 -5.96
CA LEU A 389 13.77 -8.40 -4.64
C LEU A 389 14.07 -9.43 -3.54
N LYS A 390 13.70 -10.69 -3.76
CA LYS A 390 14.01 -11.78 -2.81
C LYS A 390 15.51 -11.95 -2.61
N ASN A 391 16.29 -11.94 -3.70
CA ASN A 391 17.75 -12.05 -3.63
C ASN A 391 18.37 -10.87 -2.87
N MET A 392 17.86 -9.66 -3.04
CA MET A 392 18.33 -8.46 -2.34
C MET A 392 18.02 -8.51 -0.84
N ASP A 393 16.88 -9.08 -0.43
CA ASP A 393 16.57 -9.30 0.99
C ASP A 393 17.53 -10.30 1.64
N PHE A 394 17.81 -11.43 0.96
CA PHE A 394 18.81 -12.39 1.43
C PHE A 394 20.21 -11.77 1.51
N MET A 395 20.60 -11.00 0.49
CA MET A 395 21.89 -10.31 0.45
C MET A 395 22.02 -9.31 1.59
N LYS A 396 20.99 -8.50 1.85
CA LYS A 396 20.98 -7.55 2.98
C LYS A 396 21.25 -8.24 4.31
N THR A 397 20.64 -9.41 4.51
CA THR A 397 20.85 -10.23 5.71
C THR A 397 22.27 -10.82 5.75
N GLY A 398 22.77 -11.36 4.64
CA GLY A 398 24.10 -11.99 4.55
C GLY A 398 25.28 -11.01 4.66
N VAL A 399 25.13 -9.79 4.12
CA VAL A 399 26.21 -8.79 4.12
C VAL A 399 26.47 -8.23 5.52
N SER A 400 25.49 -8.30 6.44
CA SER A 400 25.71 -7.98 7.86
C SER A 400 26.80 -8.84 8.50
N LEU A 401 26.95 -10.10 8.08
CA LEU A 401 28.01 -11.01 8.55
C LEU A 401 29.39 -10.65 7.99
N ARG A 402 29.47 -9.89 6.90
CA ARG A 402 30.76 -9.44 6.35
C ARG A 402 31.38 -8.31 7.18
N ALA A 403 30.59 -7.67 8.06
CA ALA A 403 31.10 -6.71 9.04
C ALA A 403 32.22 -7.31 9.92
N TYR A 404 32.16 -8.62 10.21
CA TYR A 404 33.19 -9.33 10.97
C TYR A 404 34.57 -9.32 10.28
N GLY A 405 34.59 -9.20 8.95
CA GLY A 405 35.83 -9.12 8.16
C GLY A 405 36.39 -7.70 8.00
N GLN A 406 35.97 -6.73 8.83
CA GLN A 406 36.36 -5.31 8.75
C GLN A 406 36.02 -4.62 7.43
N LYS A 407 35.11 -5.21 6.64
CA LYS A 407 34.57 -4.59 5.43
C LYS A 407 33.30 -3.83 5.76
N ASN A 408 33.07 -2.70 5.09
CA ASN A 408 31.84 -1.94 5.25
C ASN A 408 30.67 -2.70 4.58
N PRO A 409 29.64 -3.15 5.33
CA PRO A 409 28.51 -3.89 4.78
C PRO A 409 27.76 -3.13 3.68
N LEU A 410 27.57 -1.81 3.84
CA LEU A 410 26.82 -1.03 2.87
C LEU A 410 27.52 -0.99 1.51
N THR A 411 28.85 -0.87 1.50
CA THR A 411 29.64 -0.86 0.26
C THR A 411 29.56 -2.20 -0.46
N GLU A 412 29.70 -3.30 0.28
CA GLU A 412 29.59 -4.66 -0.26
C GLU A 412 28.19 -4.92 -0.85
N TYR A 413 27.14 -4.50 -0.14
CA TYR A 413 25.76 -4.58 -0.62
C TYR A 413 25.54 -3.76 -1.91
N LYS A 414 26.12 -2.56 -1.99
CA LYS A 414 26.05 -1.71 -3.20
C LYS A 414 26.72 -2.39 -4.40
N LEU A 415 27.93 -2.92 -4.22
CA LEU A 415 28.70 -3.55 -5.30
C LEU A 415 28.02 -4.83 -5.80
N GLU A 416 27.70 -5.75 -4.90
CA GLU A 416 27.11 -7.04 -5.26
C GLU A 416 25.66 -6.88 -5.75
N GLY A 417 24.88 -6.01 -5.10
CA GLY A 417 23.53 -5.69 -5.50
C GLY A 417 23.46 -5.08 -6.91
N TYR A 418 24.43 -4.23 -7.27
CA TYR A 418 24.54 -3.69 -8.62
C TYR A 418 24.90 -4.77 -9.66
N GLN A 419 25.82 -5.68 -9.33
CA GLN A 419 26.17 -6.79 -10.23
C GLN A 419 24.97 -7.71 -10.49
N VAL A 420 24.25 -8.12 -9.46
CA VAL A 420 23.04 -8.95 -9.60
C VAL A 420 21.95 -8.22 -10.38
N PHE A 421 21.81 -6.90 -10.17
CA PHE A 421 20.89 -6.07 -10.94
C PHE A 421 21.24 -6.03 -12.44
N LEU A 422 22.52 -5.83 -12.80
CA LEU A 422 22.96 -5.86 -14.20
C LEU A 422 22.72 -7.22 -14.85
N GLN A 423 22.97 -8.31 -14.13
CA GLN A 423 22.68 -9.66 -14.60
C GLN A 423 21.18 -9.88 -14.82
N MET A 424 20.33 -9.42 -13.89
CA MET A 424 18.88 -9.45 -14.02
C MET A 424 18.43 -8.68 -15.27
N MET A 425 18.93 -7.45 -15.47
CA MET A 425 18.60 -6.64 -16.63
C MET A 425 19.01 -7.31 -17.95
N SER A 426 20.19 -7.94 -18.01
CA SER A 426 20.62 -8.72 -19.18
C SER A 426 19.69 -9.92 -19.44
N ARG A 427 19.30 -10.66 -18.39
CA ARG A 427 18.33 -11.76 -18.49
C ARG A 427 16.97 -11.30 -19.00
N ILE A 428 16.46 -10.15 -18.53
CA ILE A 428 15.20 -9.58 -19.01
C ILE A 428 15.28 -9.30 -20.51
N ARG A 429 16.33 -8.61 -20.97
CA ARG A 429 16.50 -8.30 -22.41
C ARG A 429 16.54 -9.57 -23.25
N ARG A 430 17.38 -10.54 -22.87
CA ARG A 430 17.57 -11.80 -23.59
C ARG A 430 16.28 -12.61 -23.70
N ASN A 431 15.59 -12.81 -22.58
CA ASN A 431 14.37 -13.62 -22.52
C ASN A 431 13.18 -12.91 -23.20
N ALA A 432 13.09 -11.58 -23.12
CA ALA A 432 12.02 -10.85 -23.80
C ALA A 432 12.10 -11.04 -25.31
N LEU A 433 13.29 -10.80 -25.88
CA LEU A 433 13.55 -11.02 -27.30
C LEU A 433 13.39 -12.49 -27.72
N TYR A 434 13.94 -13.44 -26.95
CA TYR A 434 13.81 -14.87 -27.23
C TYR A 434 12.34 -15.32 -27.31
N ASN A 435 11.52 -14.87 -26.35
CA ASN A 435 10.08 -15.18 -26.35
C ASN A 435 9.33 -14.54 -27.52
N VAL A 436 9.75 -13.35 -27.97
CA VAL A 436 9.20 -12.71 -29.17
C VAL A 436 9.57 -13.52 -30.43
N PHE A 437 10.80 -13.99 -30.54
CA PHE A 437 11.23 -14.83 -31.67
C PHE A 437 10.50 -16.18 -31.70
N LEU A 438 10.27 -16.81 -30.55
CA LEU A 438 9.51 -18.06 -30.44
C LEU A 438 8.00 -17.90 -30.62
N PHE A 439 7.47 -16.68 -30.52
CA PHE A 439 6.03 -16.46 -30.58
C PHE A 439 5.47 -16.88 -31.96
N GLN A 440 4.48 -17.77 -31.92
CA GLN A 440 3.72 -18.20 -33.09
C GLN A 440 2.26 -17.82 -32.91
N PRO A 441 1.72 -16.90 -33.73
CA PRO A 441 0.33 -16.49 -33.61
C PRO A 441 -0.58 -17.65 -34.03
N ARG A 442 -1.40 -18.14 -33.08
CA ARG A 442 -2.46 -19.10 -33.38
C ARG A 442 -3.74 -18.34 -33.68
N LYS A 443 -4.24 -18.44 -34.91
CA LYS A 443 -5.60 -17.98 -35.23
C LYS A 443 -6.58 -18.90 -34.51
N LEU A 444 -7.24 -18.38 -33.47
CA LEU A 444 -8.40 -19.05 -32.88
C LEU A 444 -9.51 -19.00 -33.93
N THR A 445 -9.79 -20.13 -34.57
CA THR A 445 -11.01 -20.26 -35.38
C THR A 445 -12.20 -20.04 -34.45
N PRO A 446 -13.09 -19.07 -34.74
CA PRO A 446 -14.28 -18.87 -33.93
C PRO A 446 -15.05 -20.19 -33.92
N MET A 447 -15.30 -20.73 -32.73
CA MET A 447 -16.06 -21.97 -32.59
C MET A 447 -17.45 -21.74 -33.20
N THR A 448 -17.84 -22.61 -34.13
CA THR A 448 -19.20 -22.63 -34.66
C THR A 448 -20.20 -22.80 -33.52
N LYS A 449 -21.35 -22.13 -33.59
CA LYS A 449 -22.41 -22.22 -32.57
C LYS A 449 -22.74 -23.68 -32.23
N ASP A 450 -22.71 -24.57 -33.21
CA ASP A 450 -22.95 -26.01 -33.04
C ASP A 450 -21.92 -26.69 -32.14
N ARG A 451 -20.64 -26.33 -32.25
CA ARG A 451 -19.55 -26.88 -31.43
C ARG A 451 -19.56 -26.34 -30.00
N ILE A 452 -20.03 -25.09 -29.82
CA ILE A 452 -20.33 -24.53 -28.50
C ILE A 452 -21.52 -25.27 -27.87
N GLN A 453 -22.55 -25.59 -28.67
CA GLN A 453 -23.71 -26.37 -28.22
C GLN A 453 -23.33 -27.80 -27.80
N GLU A 454 -22.36 -28.43 -28.49
CA GLU A 454 -21.84 -29.77 -28.14
C GLU A 454 -20.95 -29.76 -26.87
N LEU A 455 -20.18 -28.69 -26.65
CA LEU A 455 -19.27 -28.57 -25.50
C LEU A 455 -19.95 -28.05 -24.22
N ILE A 456 -21.12 -27.45 -24.34
CA ILE A 456 -21.97 -27.05 -23.21
C ILE A 456 -22.94 -28.22 -22.95
N PRO A 457 -22.63 -29.16 -22.03
CA PRO A 457 -23.54 -30.25 -21.71
C PRO A 457 -24.88 -29.65 -21.28
N ASN A 458 -25.96 -30.21 -21.84
CA ASN A 458 -27.33 -29.81 -21.54
C ASN A 458 -27.54 -29.88 -20.02
N ARG A 459 -28.42 -29.03 -19.46
CA ARG A 459 -28.60 -28.88 -17.99
C ARG A 459 -28.84 -30.23 -17.30
N GLU A 460 -29.51 -31.16 -17.99
CA GLU A 460 -29.73 -32.54 -17.55
C GLU A 460 -28.46 -33.42 -17.55
N GLN A 461 -27.58 -33.27 -18.55
CA GLN A 461 -26.31 -34.01 -18.59
C GLN A 461 -25.35 -33.56 -17.49
N ARG A 462 -25.31 -32.25 -17.16
CA ARG A 462 -24.57 -31.76 -15.99
C ARG A 462 -25.14 -32.30 -14.70
N ARG A 463 -26.47 -32.32 -14.55
CA ARG A 463 -27.13 -32.94 -13.38
C ARG A 463 -26.76 -34.41 -13.23
N LYS A 464 -26.77 -35.19 -14.32
CA LYS A 464 -26.35 -36.60 -14.30
C LYS A 464 -24.87 -36.76 -13.95
N GLN A 465 -23.97 -35.98 -14.53
CA GLN A 465 -22.54 -36.04 -14.22
C GLN A 465 -22.24 -35.68 -12.76
N VAL A 466 -22.90 -34.63 -12.22
CA VAL A 466 -22.76 -34.26 -10.81
C VAL A 466 -23.34 -35.35 -9.90
N GLN A 467 -24.49 -35.94 -10.25
CA GLN A 467 -25.06 -37.07 -9.51
C GLN A 467 -24.14 -38.30 -9.53
N GLU A 468 -23.51 -38.62 -10.66
CA GLU A 468 -22.58 -39.74 -10.78
C GLU A 468 -21.28 -39.51 -10.00
N MET A 469 -20.70 -38.31 -10.08
CA MET A 469 -19.55 -37.92 -9.26
C MET A 469 -19.86 -38.00 -7.76
N MET A 470 -20.99 -37.43 -7.34
CA MET A 470 -21.40 -37.46 -5.93
C MET A 470 -21.72 -38.88 -5.46
N ALA A 471 -22.33 -39.73 -6.31
CA ALA A 471 -22.54 -41.14 -5.99
C ALA A 471 -21.23 -41.93 -5.88
N ALA A 472 -20.20 -41.57 -6.67
CA ALA A 472 -18.87 -42.16 -6.57
C ALA A 472 -18.16 -41.74 -5.27
N GLU A 473 -18.20 -40.45 -4.92
CA GLU A 473 -17.67 -39.93 -3.65
C GLU A 473 -18.40 -40.48 -2.42
N LEU A 474 -19.72 -40.67 -2.49
CA LEU A 474 -20.48 -41.30 -1.41
C LEU A 474 -20.06 -42.77 -1.22
N LYS A 475 -19.82 -43.49 -2.31
CA LYS A 475 -19.39 -44.90 -2.26
C LYS A 475 -17.98 -45.04 -1.69
N THR A 476 -17.07 -44.10 -1.97
CA THR A 476 -15.71 -44.11 -1.41
C THR A 476 -15.73 -43.75 0.08
N THR A 477 -16.43 -42.67 0.46
CA THR A 477 -16.54 -42.26 1.87
C THR A 477 -17.27 -43.29 2.74
N VAL A 478 -18.32 -43.96 2.24
CA VAL A 478 -18.99 -45.06 2.96
C VAL A 478 -18.07 -46.30 3.10
N LYS A 479 -17.23 -46.58 2.10
CA LYS A 479 -16.23 -47.65 2.18
C LYS A 479 -15.15 -47.36 3.23
N GLU A 480 -14.69 -46.11 3.29
CA GLU A 480 -13.70 -45.66 4.29
C GLU A 480 -14.29 -45.65 5.69
N ALA A 481 -15.50 -45.13 5.87
CA ALA A 481 -16.22 -45.14 7.15
C ALA A 481 -16.53 -46.56 7.66
N ASN A 482 -16.72 -47.54 6.76
CA ASN A 482 -16.91 -48.94 7.14
C ASN A 482 -15.61 -49.68 7.46
N LYS A 483 -14.44 -49.16 7.09
CA LYS A 483 -13.13 -49.73 7.47
C LYS A 483 -12.68 -49.28 8.86
N GLU A 484 -13.11 -48.11 9.33
CA GLU A 484 -12.63 -47.50 10.58
C GLU A 484 -13.55 -47.69 11.80
N ALA A 485 -14.73 -48.30 11.64
CA ALA A 485 -15.69 -48.45 12.74
C ALA A 485 -15.56 -49.81 13.46
N PRO A 486 -15.25 -49.86 14.78
CA PRO A 486 -15.45 -51.07 15.59
C PRO A 486 -16.94 -51.36 15.79
N GLU A 487 -17.32 -52.64 15.88
CA GLU A 487 -18.70 -53.17 15.84
C GLU A 487 -19.68 -52.67 16.92
N SER A 488 -19.28 -51.78 17.83
CA SER A 488 -20.13 -51.31 18.94
C SER A 488 -20.60 -49.85 18.86
N VAL A 489 -20.47 -49.15 17.72
CA VAL A 489 -20.94 -47.75 17.61
C VAL A 489 -22.29 -47.64 16.89
N ASN A 490 -23.28 -47.23 17.69
CA ASN A 490 -24.70 -46.95 17.44
C ASN A 490 -25.14 -46.62 15.99
N ALA A 491 -26.20 -47.31 15.55
CA ALA A 491 -26.92 -47.07 14.31
C ALA A 491 -27.36 -45.60 14.11
N ALA A 492 -27.64 -44.88 15.21
CA ALA A 492 -28.04 -43.47 15.18
C ALA A 492 -26.96 -42.53 14.58
N THR A 493 -25.68 -42.79 14.84
CA THR A 493 -24.58 -41.96 14.33
C THR A 493 -24.41 -42.15 12.82
N ARG A 494 -24.63 -43.37 12.31
CA ARG A 494 -24.70 -43.65 10.87
C ARG A 494 -25.85 -42.93 10.19
N THR A 495 -27.04 -42.91 10.80
CA THR A 495 -28.23 -42.25 10.22
C THR A 495 -28.06 -40.73 10.15
N VAL A 496 -27.49 -40.12 11.19
CA VAL A 496 -27.25 -38.66 11.23
C VAL A 496 -26.20 -38.23 10.20
N ASN A 497 -25.12 -38.99 10.03
CA ASN A 497 -24.11 -38.68 9.02
C ASN A 497 -24.63 -38.84 7.59
N LEU A 498 -25.45 -39.86 7.32
CA LEU A 498 -26.12 -40.04 6.03
C LEU A 498 -27.14 -38.94 5.72
N ALA A 499 -27.90 -38.48 6.73
CA ALA A 499 -28.84 -37.37 6.57
C ALA A 499 -28.15 -36.02 6.36
N ARG A 500 -26.99 -35.80 6.98
CA ARG A 500 -26.19 -34.57 6.79
C ARG A 500 -25.55 -34.52 5.40
N LEU A 501 -25.09 -35.67 4.89
CA LEU A 501 -24.59 -35.79 3.51
C LEU A 501 -25.71 -35.57 2.48
N SER A 502 -26.92 -36.13 2.68
CA SER A 502 -28.03 -35.93 1.74
C SER A 502 -28.52 -34.48 1.70
N LEU A 503 -28.44 -33.75 2.82
CA LEU A 503 -28.78 -32.33 2.88
C LEU A 503 -27.78 -31.46 2.09
N ASN A 504 -26.47 -31.73 2.24
CA ASN A 504 -25.41 -31.03 1.50
C ASN A 504 -25.50 -31.27 -0.01
N VAL A 505 -25.86 -32.48 -0.45
CA VAL A 505 -26.07 -32.80 -1.87
C VAL A 505 -27.23 -31.98 -2.45
N ARG A 506 -28.30 -31.76 -1.67
CA ARG A 506 -29.46 -30.97 -2.13
C ARG A 506 -29.13 -29.48 -2.27
N GLN A 507 -28.33 -28.92 -1.36
CA GLN A 507 -27.87 -27.53 -1.40
C GLN A 507 -26.85 -27.22 -2.51
N VAL A 508 -26.11 -28.22 -2.99
CA VAL A 508 -25.15 -28.04 -4.10
C VAL A 508 -25.82 -28.20 -5.47
N LEU A 509 -26.98 -28.87 -5.53
CA LEU A 509 -27.75 -29.11 -6.77
C LEU A 509 -28.82 -28.03 -7.05
N GLU A 510 -29.23 -27.26 -6.04
CA GLU A 510 -30.03 -26.01 -6.16
C GLU A 510 -29.11 -24.83 -6.46
#